data_AF-A0AAW7QQ78-F1
#
_entry.id   AF-A0AAW7QQ78-F1
#
_cell.length_a   1.000
_cell.length_b   1.000
_cell.length_c   1.000
_cell.angle_alpha   90.00
_cell.angle_beta   90.00
_cell.angle_gamma   90.00
#
_symmetry.space_group_name_H-M   'P 1'
#
loop_
_entity.id
_entity.type
_entity.pdbx_description
1 polymer ?
#
loop_
_entity_poly.entity_id
_entity_poly.type
_entity_poly.pdbx_seq_one_letter_code
_entity_poly.pdbx_strand_id
1 'polypeptide(L)'
;MGKRIVRSLGFVIANVVVMIILHGNSRQFWPKIPYLSLRNESTAEHTRLLFNTMMVVTIGQALIGQLPRERWLPRGIVLAVLPALLPALIFLGRRVLRLQGDAGERYNLSLVPLLPIAASVLEEILTAKLNPPADEPHADYSHLV
;
A
#
# COMPACT_ATOMS: atom_id res chain seq x y z
N MET A 1 -17.79 -9.42 5.26
CA MET A 1 -17.10 -9.10 3.99
C MET A 1 -17.08 -7.59 3.68
N GLY A 2 -18.22 -6.89 3.68
CA GLY A 2 -18.30 -5.45 3.30
C GLY A 2 -17.38 -4.50 4.09
N LYS A 3 -17.32 -4.62 5.43
CA LYS A 3 -16.41 -3.81 6.28
C LYS A 3 -14.92 -4.00 5.93
N ARG A 4 -14.54 -5.17 5.41
CA ARG A 4 -13.17 -5.47 4.97
C ARG A 4 -12.87 -4.71 3.68
N ILE A 5 -13.72 -4.85 2.67
CA ILE A 5 -13.60 -4.20 1.36
C ILE A 5 -13.56 -2.68 1.51
N VAL A 6 -14.46 -2.09 2.32
CA VAL A 6 -14.51 -0.63 2.54
C VAL A 6 -13.21 -0.11 3.16
N ARG A 7 -12.66 -0.83 4.14
CA ARG A 7 -11.39 -0.45 4.78
C ARG A 7 -10.21 -0.58 3.81
N SER A 8 -10.15 -1.67 3.05
CA SER A 8 -9.13 -1.91 2.03
C SER A 8 -9.17 -0.83 0.94
N LEU A 9 -10.37 -0.49 0.47
CA LEU A 9 -10.59 0.59 -0.49
C LEU A 9 -10.21 1.95 0.08
N GLY A 10 -10.61 2.25 1.32
CA GLY A 10 -10.24 3.48 2.02
C GLY A 10 -8.73 3.62 2.18
N PHE A 11 -8.03 2.53 2.49
CA PHE A 11 -6.56 2.51 2.53
C PHE A 11 -5.94 2.79 1.15
N VAL A 12 -6.43 2.14 0.09
CA VAL A 12 -5.93 2.35 -1.27
C VAL A 12 -6.13 3.81 -1.70
N ILE A 13 -7.33 4.35 -1.54
CA ILE A 13 -7.65 5.73 -1.89
C ILE A 13 -6.79 6.71 -1.08
N ALA A 14 -6.66 6.50 0.23
CA ALA A 14 -5.84 7.36 1.08
C ALA A 14 -4.36 7.37 0.63
N ASN A 15 -3.81 6.21 0.25
CA ASN A 15 -2.44 6.14 -0.28
C ASN A 15 -2.30 6.88 -1.61
N VAL A 16 -3.25 6.73 -2.54
CA VAL A 16 -3.21 7.44 -3.82
C VAL A 16 -3.28 8.96 -3.60
N VAL A 17 -4.19 9.42 -2.74
CA VAL A 17 -4.34 10.85 -2.43
C VAL A 17 -3.10 11.40 -1.76
N VAL A 18 -2.58 10.73 -0.72
CA VAL A 18 -1.37 11.16 -0.01
C VAL A 18 -0.16 11.13 -0.94
N MET A 19 -0.03 10.12 -1.80
CA MET A 19 1.02 10.04 -2.82
C MET A 19 0.96 11.26 -3.73
N ILE A 20 -0.23 11.61 -4.25
CA ILE A 20 -0.41 12.80 -5.10
C ILE A 20 -0.03 14.08 -4.35
N ILE A 21 -0.38 14.22 -3.07
CA ILE A 21 -0.04 15.40 -2.25
C ILE A 21 1.47 15.48 -2.00
N LEU A 22 2.09 14.38 -1.56
CA LEU A 22 3.52 14.34 -1.24
C LEU A 22 4.39 14.48 -2.49
N HIS A 23 3.93 13.96 -3.62
CA HIS A 23 4.58 14.14 -4.92
C HIS A 23 4.32 15.54 -5.48
N GLY A 24 3.12 16.09 -5.29
CA GLY A 24 2.65 17.37 -5.83
C GLY A 24 3.23 18.64 -5.18
N ASN A 25 4.10 18.52 -4.18
CA ASN A 25 4.79 19.66 -3.56
C ASN A 25 6.00 20.18 -4.37
N SER A 26 6.16 19.81 -5.64
CA SER A 26 7.13 20.41 -6.57
C SER A 26 6.44 21.25 -7.67
N ARG A 27 5.74 22.34 -7.29
CA ARG A 27 5.34 23.44 -8.20
C ARG A 27 4.43 23.12 -9.42
N GLN A 28 3.88 21.92 -9.56
CA GLN A 28 3.26 21.47 -10.82
C GLN A 28 1.77 21.08 -10.69
N PHE A 29 1.00 21.75 -9.83
CA PHE A 29 -0.40 21.39 -9.54
C PHE A 29 -1.43 22.02 -10.51
N TRP A 30 -1.30 21.77 -11.82
CA TRP A 30 -2.22 22.15 -12.95
C TRP A 30 -1.91 23.46 -13.69
N PRO A 31 -1.92 23.51 -15.05
CA PRO A 31 -2.85 22.85 -15.98
C PRO A 31 -2.19 22.16 -17.19
N LYS A 32 -1.01 21.56 -17.00
CA LYS A 32 -0.38 20.70 -18.01
C LYS A 32 -0.34 19.29 -17.45
N ILE A 33 -1.21 18.41 -17.93
CA ILE A 33 -1.05 16.95 -17.78
C ILE A 33 -0.06 16.48 -18.85
N PRO A 34 1.23 16.79 -18.69
CA PRO A 34 2.24 15.78 -18.87
C PRO A 34 3.20 15.81 -17.69
N TYR A 35 3.77 14.65 -17.37
CA TYR A 35 4.80 14.44 -16.36
C TYR A 35 4.31 14.27 -14.90
N LEU A 36 3.50 13.21 -14.66
CA LEU A 36 3.78 12.27 -13.55
C LEU A 36 4.91 11.29 -13.96
N SER A 37 5.81 11.79 -14.80
CA SER A 37 6.86 11.01 -15.43
C SER A 37 8.01 10.98 -14.47
N LEU A 38 8.08 9.84 -13.79
CA LEU A 38 9.20 9.30 -13.03
C LEU A 38 10.48 9.10 -13.90
N ARG A 39 10.62 9.81 -15.05
CA ARG A 39 11.75 9.73 -15.99
C ARG A 39 13.06 10.15 -15.34
N ASN A 40 13.02 11.16 -14.48
CA ASN A 40 14.21 11.83 -13.98
C ASN A 40 14.45 11.64 -12.47
N GLU A 41 13.50 11.04 -11.75
CA GLU A 41 13.67 10.73 -10.34
C GLU A 41 14.36 9.37 -10.15
N SER A 42 15.20 9.30 -9.13
CA SER A 42 15.94 8.10 -8.79
C SER A 42 15.01 7.03 -8.20
N THR A 43 15.35 5.75 -8.41
CA THR A 43 14.64 4.63 -7.77
C THR A 43 14.55 4.77 -6.24
N ALA A 44 15.55 5.40 -5.62
CA ALA A 44 15.58 5.69 -4.20
C ALA A 44 14.53 6.74 -3.79
N GLU A 45 14.35 7.80 -4.57
CA GLU A 45 13.31 8.81 -4.34
C GLU A 45 11.91 8.21 -4.43
N HIS A 46 11.66 7.35 -5.42
CA HIS A 46 10.38 6.64 -5.53
C HIS A 46 10.14 5.72 -4.33
N THR A 47 11.17 5.03 -3.87
CA THR A 47 11.08 4.13 -2.70
C THR A 47 10.78 4.94 -1.43
N ARG A 48 11.47 6.06 -1.25
CA ARG A 48 11.26 6.98 -0.13
C ARG A 48 9.86 7.58 -0.16
N LEU A 49 9.38 8.01 -1.32
CA LEU A 49 8.05 8.58 -1.50
C LEU A 49 6.96 7.56 -1.18
N LEU A 50 7.09 6.33 -1.68
CA LEU A 50 6.18 5.23 -1.35
C LEU A 50 6.17 4.93 0.14
N PHE A 51 7.35 4.80 0.76
CA PHE A 51 7.46 4.58 2.20
C PHE A 51 6.80 5.70 2.99
N ASN A 52 7.10 6.96 2.68
CA ASN A 52 6.51 8.12 3.36
C ASN A 52 5.00 8.16 3.20
N THR A 53 4.48 7.88 2.01
CA THR A 53 3.04 7.82 1.73
C THR A 53 2.37 6.78 2.62
N MET A 54 2.87 5.54 2.59
CA MET A 54 2.29 4.45 3.37
C MET A 54 2.43 4.70 4.88
N MET A 55 3.53 5.31 5.32
CA MET A 55 3.75 5.67 6.71
C MET A 55 2.74 6.72 7.17
N VAL A 56 2.57 7.82 6.40
CA VAL A 56 1.60 8.88 6.72
C VAL A 56 0.18 8.33 6.78
N VAL A 57 -0.22 7.50 5.81
CA VAL A 57 -1.55 6.87 5.83
C VAL A 57 -1.71 5.94 7.03
N THR A 58 -0.68 5.16 7.36
CA THR A 58 -0.71 4.23 8.49
C THR A 58 -0.83 4.98 9.82
N ILE A 59 -0.03 6.03 10.01
CA ILE A 59 -0.10 6.89 11.21
C ILE A 59 -1.48 7.56 11.27
N GLY A 60 -1.96 8.13 10.16
CA GLY A 60 -3.28 8.75 10.08
C GLY A 60 -4.40 7.78 10.48
N GLN A 61 -4.40 6.56 9.95
CA GLN A 61 -5.36 5.51 10.31
C GLN A 61 -5.26 5.09 11.77
N ALA A 62 -4.05 5.00 12.32
CA ALA A 62 -3.85 4.69 13.74
C ALA A 62 -4.40 5.78 14.65
N LEU A 63 -4.16 7.06 14.31
CA LEU A 63 -4.62 8.21 15.08
C LEU A 63 -6.14 8.34 15.12
N ILE A 64 -6.84 8.02 14.03
CA ILE A 64 -8.31 8.07 13.96
C ILE A 64 -8.99 6.75 14.39
N GLY A 65 -8.24 5.80 14.95
CA GLY A 65 -8.77 4.53 15.44
C GLY A 65 -9.20 3.54 14.35
N GLN A 66 -8.81 3.76 13.09
CA GLN A 66 -9.13 2.88 11.96
C GLN A 66 -8.13 1.72 11.76
N LEU A 67 -7.04 1.68 12.54
CA LEU A 67 -6.06 0.58 12.55
C LEU A 67 -6.12 -0.21 13.87
N PRO A 68 -6.88 -1.32 13.92
CA PRO A 68 -6.92 -2.22 15.08
C PRO A 68 -5.54 -2.74 15.47
N ARG A 69 -5.29 -2.94 16.76
CA ARG A 69 -3.96 -3.32 17.29
C ARG A 69 -3.46 -4.65 16.74
N GLU A 70 -4.38 -5.58 16.44
CA GLU A 70 -4.05 -6.89 15.88
C GLU A 70 -3.37 -6.75 14.50
N ARG A 71 -3.58 -5.62 13.82
CA ARG A 71 -3.05 -5.34 12.48
C ARG A 71 -1.76 -4.53 12.49
N TRP A 72 -1.26 -4.10 13.65
CA TRP A 72 -0.05 -3.28 13.72
C TRP A 72 1.18 -4.01 13.22
N LEU A 73 1.35 -5.27 13.63
CA LEU A 73 2.46 -6.12 13.16
C LEU A 73 2.34 -6.44 11.66
N PRO A 74 1.21 -6.97 11.13
CA PRO A 74 1.00 -7.11 9.69
C PRO A 74 1.28 -5.84 8.90
N ARG A 75 0.81 -4.69 9.41
CA ARG A 75 1.02 -3.39 8.75
C ARG A 75 2.49 -2.97 8.75
N GLY A 76 3.21 -3.19 9.85
CA GLY A 76 4.65 -2.93 9.94
C GLY A 76 5.45 -3.76 8.94
N ILE A 77 5.10 -5.04 8.77
CA ILE A 77 5.72 -5.91 7.75
C ILE A 77 5.44 -5.36 6.35
N VAL A 78 4.20 -4.98 6.05
CA VAL A 78 3.83 -4.41 4.75
C VAL A 78 4.57 -3.10 4.47
N LEU A 79 4.76 -2.24 5.48
CA LEU A 79 5.54 -1.01 5.38
C LEU A 79 7.03 -1.24 5.09
N ALA A 80 7.59 -2.37 5.51
CA ALA A 80 8.97 -2.72 5.21
C ALA A 80 9.10 -3.37 3.82
N VAL A 81 8.23 -4.35 3.54
CA VAL A 81 8.34 -5.20 2.34
C VAL A 81 8.03 -4.44 1.06
N LEU A 82 6.94 -3.66 1.02
CA LEU A 82 6.52 -3.05 -0.25
C LEU A 82 7.50 -2.00 -0.79
N PRO A 83 7.99 -1.05 0.02
CA PRO A 83 9.03 -0.13 -0.44
C PRO A 83 10.30 -0.87 -0.85
N ALA A 84 10.71 -1.91 -0.11
CA ALA A 84 11.88 -2.70 -0.46
C ALA A 84 11.75 -3.45 -1.80
N LEU A 85 10.52 -3.80 -2.22
CA LEU A 85 10.25 -4.45 -3.51
C LEU A 85 10.23 -3.47 -4.70
N LEU A 86 10.02 -2.17 -4.46
CA LEU A 86 9.89 -1.19 -5.53
C LEU A 86 11.13 -1.13 -6.46
N PRO A 87 12.38 -1.14 -5.97
CA PRO A 87 13.55 -1.20 -6.84
C PRO A 87 13.56 -2.44 -7.75
N ALA A 88 13.16 -3.60 -7.23
CA ALA A 88 13.08 -4.83 -8.00
C ALA A 88 11.99 -4.75 -9.09
N LEU A 89 10.83 -4.17 -8.79
CA LEU A 89 9.74 -3.96 -9.75
C LEU A 89 10.12 -2.98 -10.86
N ILE A 90 10.84 -1.91 -10.52
CA ILE A 90 11.36 -0.95 -11.51
C ILE A 90 12.44 -1.62 -12.38
N PHE A 91 13.33 -2.40 -11.77
CA PHE A 91 14.34 -3.18 -12.49
C PHE A 91 13.70 -4.18 -13.47
N LEU A 92 12.67 -4.90 -13.04
CA LEU A 92 11.91 -5.84 -13.88
C LEU A 92 11.32 -5.12 -15.09
N GLY A 93 10.63 -3.98 -14.88
CA GLY A 93 10.04 -3.19 -15.96
C GLY A 93 11.08 -2.68 -16.97
N ARG A 94 12.21 -2.15 -16.48
CA ARG A 94 13.25 -1.57 -17.36
C ARG A 94 14.12 -2.60 -18.06
N ARG A 95 14.55 -3.66 -17.35
CA ARG A 95 15.60 -4.56 -17.83
C ARG A 95 15.08 -5.89 -18.37
N VAL A 96 14.02 -6.44 -17.78
CA VAL A 96 13.43 -7.71 -18.22
C VAL A 96 12.38 -7.46 -19.28
N LEU A 97 11.42 -6.57 -19.00
CA LEU A 97 10.35 -6.21 -19.92
C LEU A 97 10.78 -5.19 -20.97
N ARG A 98 11.99 -4.62 -20.83
CA ARG A 98 12.59 -3.62 -21.75
C ARG A 98 11.62 -2.47 -22.09
N LEU A 99 10.79 -2.08 -21.12
CA LEU A 99 9.81 -1.01 -21.32
C LEU A 99 10.53 0.32 -21.44
N GLN A 100 10.35 1.00 -22.56
CA GLN A 100 10.95 2.30 -22.87
C GLN A 100 9.87 3.31 -23.25
N GLY A 101 10.18 4.59 -23.07
CA GLY A 101 9.26 5.70 -23.38
C GLY A 101 7.92 5.57 -22.65
N ASP A 102 6.82 5.79 -23.39
CA ASP A 102 5.45 5.80 -22.88
C ASP A 102 5.05 4.49 -22.18
N ALA A 103 5.55 3.34 -22.64
CA ALA A 103 5.22 2.05 -22.03
C ALA A 103 5.79 1.92 -20.61
N GLY A 104 6.99 2.47 -20.37
CA GLY A 104 7.60 2.52 -19.05
C GLY A 104 6.89 3.51 -18.12
N GLU A 105 6.41 4.62 -18.66
CA GLU A 105 5.62 5.59 -17.89
C GLU A 105 4.27 5.00 -17.46
N ARG A 106 3.54 4.36 -18.38
CA ARG A 106 2.29 3.66 -18.06
C ARG A 106 2.49 2.56 -17.02
N TYR A 107 3.58 1.80 -17.13
CA TYR A 107 3.93 0.78 -16.15
C TYR A 107 4.14 1.41 -14.77
N ASN A 108 4.96 2.45 -14.65
CA ASN A 108 5.20 3.08 -13.35
C ASN A 108 3.94 3.76 -12.78
N LEU A 109 3.12 4.39 -13.62
CA LEU A 109 1.83 4.95 -13.23
C LEU A 109 0.88 3.89 -12.71
N SER A 110 0.87 2.70 -13.34
CA SER A 110 0.04 1.59 -12.88
C SER A 110 0.46 1.07 -11.51
N LEU A 111 1.74 1.19 -11.15
CA LEU A 111 2.23 0.79 -9.82
C LEU A 111 1.63 1.65 -8.70
N VAL A 112 1.24 2.90 -8.98
CA VAL A 112 0.68 3.83 -7.97
C VAL A 112 -0.56 3.25 -7.28
N PRO A 113 -1.61 2.78 -8.00
CA PRO A 113 -2.73 2.09 -7.37
C PRO A 113 -2.45 0.61 -7.08
N LEU A 114 -1.62 -0.07 -7.87
CA LEU A 114 -1.37 -1.51 -7.67
C LEU A 114 -0.62 -1.81 -6.37
N LEU A 115 0.33 -0.97 -5.97
CA LEU A 115 1.12 -1.21 -4.76
C LEU A 115 0.27 -1.12 -3.48
N PRO A 116 -0.59 -0.11 -3.28
CA PRO A 116 -1.54 -0.09 -2.16
C PRO A 116 -2.53 -1.26 -2.18
N ILE A 117 -2.97 -1.72 -3.35
CA ILE A 117 -3.83 -2.91 -3.47
C ILE A 117 -3.07 -4.14 -2.99
N ALA A 118 -1.85 -4.36 -3.49
CA ALA A 118 -0.98 -5.45 -3.05
C ALA A 118 -0.70 -5.37 -1.55
N ALA A 119 -0.51 -4.17 -1.01
CA ALA A 119 -0.33 -3.92 0.42
C ALA A 119 -1.52 -4.43 1.23
N SER A 120 -2.73 -4.09 0.78
CA SER A 120 -3.96 -4.49 1.44
C SER A 120 -4.15 -5.99 1.43
N VAL A 121 -3.88 -6.64 0.28
CA VAL A 121 -3.96 -8.10 0.16
C VAL A 121 -2.92 -8.78 1.05
N LEU A 122 -1.68 -8.28 1.05
CA LEU A 122 -0.61 -8.83 1.88
C LEU A 122 -0.91 -8.67 3.37
N GLU A 123 -1.38 -7.49 3.80
CA GLU A 123 -1.80 -7.26 5.19
C GLU A 123 -2.90 -8.23 5.59
N GLU A 124 -3.86 -8.47 4.70
CA GLU A 124 -4.97 -9.38 4.92
C GLU A 124 -4.52 -10.83 5.09
N ILE A 125 -3.59 -11.30 4.26
CA ILE A 125 -2.99 -12.64 4.36
C ILE A 125 -2.20 -12.74 5.68
N LEU A 126 -1.36 -11.76 5.98
CA LEU A 126 -0.56 -11.72 7.19
C LEU A 126 -1.44 -11.69 8.44
N THR A 127 -2.52 -10.91 8.43
CA THR A 127 -3.46 -10.86 9.55
C THR A 127 -4.10 -12.22 9.78
N ALA A 128 -4.54 -12.91 8.72
CA ALA A 128 -5.14 -14.24 8.84
C ALA A 128 -4.16 -15.32 9.32
N LYS A 129 -2.87 -15.17 8.99
CA LYS A 129 -1.80 -16.10 9.41
C LYS A 129 -1.28 -15.84 10.82
N LEU A 130 -1.15 -14.57 11.21
CA LEU A 130 -0.57 -14.16 12.49
C LEU A 130 -1.62 -14.08 13.61
N ASN A 131 -2.87 -13.76 13.26
CA ASN A 131 -4.00 -13.72 14.19
C ASN A 131 -5.14 -14.56 13.60
N PRO A 132 -5.02 -15.89 13.61
CA PRO A 132 -6.13 -16.75 13.23
C PRO A 132 -7.34 -16.39 14.09
N PRO A 133 -8.57 -16.38 13.53
CA PRO A 133 -9.76 -16.24 14.35
C PRO A 133 -9.71 -17.35 15.39
N ALA A 134 -9.84 -16.99 16.68
CA ALA A 134 -10.02 -18.00 17.71
C ALA A 134 -11.23 -18.84 17.30
N ASP A 135 -11.08 -20.17 17.34
CA ASP A 135 -12.24 -21.06 17.31
C ASP A 135 -13.22 -20.52 18.34
N GLU A 136 -14.46 -20.26 17.93
CA GLU A 136 -15.50 -19.84 18.87
C GLU A 136 -15.42 -20.79 20.07
N PRO A 137 -15.37 -20.29 21.31
CA PRO A 137 -15.50 -21.19 22.43
C PRO A 137 -16.88 -21.81 22.27
N HIS A 138 -16.92 -23.05 21.77
CA HIS A 138 -18.07 -23.91 21.98
C HIS A 138 -18.28 -23.87 23.48
N ALA A 139 -19.26 -23.09 23.91
CA ALA A 139 -19.67 -23.04 25.29
C ALA A 139 -20.08 -24.47 25.61
N ASP A 140 -19.19 -25.16 26.30
CA ASP A 140 -19.35 -26.56 26.63
C ASP A 140 -20.42 -26.63 27.70
N TYR A 141 -21.69 -26.73 27.30
CA TYR A 141 -22.84 -26.84 28.21
C TYR A 141 -22.97 -28.25 28.83
N SER A 142 -21.96 -29.11 28.71
CA SER A 142 -21.97 -30.48 29.26
C SER A 142 -22.10 -30.54 30.79
N HIS A 143 -21.83 -29.44 31.48
CA HIS A 143 -21.97 -29.32 32.95
C HIS A 143 -23.35 -28.84 33.41
N LEU A 144 -24.32 -28.65 32.49
CA LEU A 144 -25.69 -28.22 32.80
C LEU A 144 -26.74 -29.35 32.72
N VAL A 145 -26.32 -30.61 32.65
CA VAL A 145 -27.22 -31.79 32.57
C VAL A 145 -26.96 -32.76 33.72
#